data_AF-A0A3C0N5G6-F1
#
_entry.id   AF-A0A3C0N5G6-F1
#
_cell.length_a   1.000
_cell.length_b   1.000
_cell.length_c   1.000
_cell.angle_alpha   90.00
_cell.angle_beta   90.00
_cell.angle_gamma   90.00
#
_symmetry.space_group_name_H-M   'P 1'
#
loop_
_entity.id
_entity.type
_entity.pdbx_description
1 polymer ?
#
loop_
_entity_poly.entity_id
_entity_poly.type
_entity_poly.pdbx_seq_one_letter_code
_entity_poly.pdbx_strand_id
1 'polypeptide(L)'
;MPELQQKFSVQLANQILLDLDKIQPYCGEPIAAIYADNLLRNMQALRDGFPYEPLTEVAMALHDAIAFQNRWIDYAANQYKGARDILTTLLNSQLNNDDSVADAAAGEYVEQAILALEDLGFDTLPFGVELNSRIHREEDEE
;
A
#
# COMPACT_ATOMS: atom_id res chain seq x y z
N MET A 1 16.27 3.45 -21.30
CA MET A 1 15.22 2.70 -22.03
C MET A 1 13.95 2.75 -21.19
N PRO A 2 13.16 3.83 -21.31
CA PRO A 2 12.00 4.09 -20.43
C PRO A 2 10.91 3.02 -20.58
N GLU A 3 10.64 2.58 -21.80
CA GLU A 3 9.60 1.58 -22.11
C GLU A 3 9.84 0.21 -21.47
N LEU A 4 11.11 -0.18 -21.25
CA LEU A 4 11.45 -1.45 -20.57
C LEU A 4 11.25 -1.34 -19.06
N GLN A 5 11.53 -0.18 -18.48
CA GLN A 5 11.30 0.10 -17.07
C GLN A 5 9.79 0.15 -16.77
N GLN A 6 9.00 0.83 -17.62
CA GLN A 6 7.55 0.87 -17.50
C GLN A 6 6.93 -0.54 -17.58
N LYS A 7 7.34 -1.37 -18.54
CA LYS A 7 6.87 -2.77 -18.64
C LYS A 7 7.15 -3.60 -17.40
N PHE A 8 8.29 -3.39 -16.76
CA PHE A 8 8.69 -4.14 -15.56
C PHE A 8 7.89 -3.69 -14.32
N SER A 9 7.67 -2.38 -14.13
CA SER A 9 6.81 -1.86 -13.04
C SER A 9 5.39 -2.42 -13.12
N VAL A 10 4.80 -2.44 -14.32
CA VAL A 10 3.46 -2.96 -14.57
C VAL A 10 3.41 -4.47 -14.32
N GLN A 11 4.46 -5.22 -14.65
CA GLN A 11 4.53 -6.65 -14.33
C GLN A 11 4.53 -6.90 -12.82
N LEU A 12 5.35 -6.16 -12.06
CA LEU A 12 5.37 -6.25 -10.60
C LEU A 12 4.02 -5.86 -9.99
N ALA A 13 3.41 -4.78 -10.48
CA ALA A 13 2.08 -4.35 -10.06
C ALA A 13 1.02 -5.45 -10.28
N ASN A 14 1.00 -6.06 -11.46
CA ASN A 14 0.07 -7.16 -11.75
C ASN A 14 0.32 -8.39 -10.86
N GLN A 15 1.57 -8.66 -10.51
CA GLN A 15 1.91 -9.73 -9.58
C GLN A 15 1.39 -9.44 -8.16
N ILE A 16 1.53 -8.19 -7.68
CA ILE A 16 0.95 -7.73 -6.41
C ILE A 16 -0.58 -7.92 -6.41
N LEU A 17 -1.26 -7.51 -7.47
CA LEU A 17 -2.71 -7.68 -7.60
C LEU A 17 -3.13 -9.17 -7.57
N LEU A 18 -2.35 -10.03 -8.24
CA LEU A 18 -2.58 -11.47 -8.23
C LEU A 18 -2.36 -12.08 -6.83
N ASP A 19 -1.35 -11.63 -6.10
CA ASP A 19 -1.08 -12.14 -4.75
C ASP A 19 -2.15 -11.67 -3.76
N LEU A 20 -2.69 -10.45 -3.93
CA LEU A 20 -3.88 -9.98 -3.21
C LEU A 20 -5.13 -10.81 -3.52
N ASP A 21 -5.32 -11.27 -4.75
CA ASP A 21 -6.41 -12.21 -5.09
C ASP A 21 -6.21 -13.58 -4.44
N LYS A 22 -4.98 -14.06 -4.39
CA LYS A 22 -4.67 -15.38 -3.84
C LYS A 22 -4.76 -15.44 -2.32
N ILE A 23 -4.39 -14.36 -1.60
CA ILE A 23 -4.45 -14.37 -0.13
C ILE A 23 -5.89 -14.33 0.40
N GLN A 24 -6.82 -13.68 -0.33
CA GLN A 24 -8.23 -13.52 0.04
C GLN A 24 -8.92 -14.82 0.50
N PRO A 25 -8.96 -15.92 -0.29
CA PRO A 25 -9.66 -17.15 0.10
C PRO A 25 -9.02 -17.90 1.27
N TYR A 26 -7.81 -17.54 1.68
CA TYR A 26 -7.05 -18.24 2.71
C TYR A 26 -6.79 -17.37 3.95
N CYS A 27 -7.50 -16.26 4.12
CA CYS A 27 -7.34 -15.40 5.31
C CYS A 27 -7.54 -16.21 6.60
N GLY A 28 -6.61 -16.07 7.55
CA GLY A 28 -6.60 -16.84 8.80
C GLY A 28 -6.08 -18.28 8.68
N GLU A 29 -5.77 -18.77 7.47
CA GLU A 29 -5.25 -20.12 7.24
C GLU A 29 -3.72 -20.12 7.10
N PRO A 30 -3.01 -21.16 7.59
CA PRO A 30 -1.56 -21.25 7.45
C PRO A 30 -1.05 -21.15 6.01
N ILE A 31 -1.84 -21.61 5.04
CA ILE A 31 -1.47 -21.56 3.62
C ILE A 31 -1.39 -20.12 3.07
N ALA A 32 -2.07 -19.14 3.69
CA ALA A 32 -1.96 -17.74 3.31
C ALA A 32 -0.55 -17.17 3.47
N ALA A 33 0.29 -17.75 4.32
CA ALA A 33 1.66 -17.30 4.53
C ALA A 33 2.50 -17.29 3.25
N ILE A 34 2.25 -18.23 2.32
CA ILE A 34 2.94 -18.28 1.02
C ILE A 34 2.57 -17.07 0.16
N TYR A 35 1.28 -16.70 0.17
CA TYR A 35 0.80 -15.56 -0.60
C TYR A 35 1.22 -14.24 0.04
N ALA A 36 1.23 -14.16 1.38
CA ALA A 36 1.75 -13.02 2.12
C ALA A 36 3.25 -12.79 1.85
N ASP A 37 4.09 -13.82 1.90
CA ASP A 37 5.53 -13.71 1.59
C ASP A 37 5.76 -13.23 0.16
N ASN A 38 5.04 -13.78 -0.83
CA ASN A 38 5.12 -13.31 -2.21
C ASN A 38 4.68 -11.86 -2.35
N LEU A 39 3.55 -11.49 -1.74
CA LEU A 39 3.01 -10.13 -1.77
C LEU A 39 4.03 -9.12 -1.24
N LEU A 40 4.58 -9.37 -0.05
CA LEU A 40 5.59 -8.52 0.58
C LEU A 40 6.84 -8.38 -0.28
N ARG A 41 7.36 -9.48 -0.82
CA ARG A 41 8.53 -9.48 -1.71
C ARG A 41 8.29 -8.67 -2.98
N ASN A 42 7.11 -8.78 -3.57
CA ASN A 42 6.78 -8.08 -4.80
C ASN A 42 6.58 -6.58 -4.56
N MET A 43 5.99 -6.17 -3.43
CA MET A 43 5.95 -4.76 -3.01
C MET A 43 7.36 -4.20 -2.78
N GLN A 44 8.24 -4.97 -2.13
CA GLN A 44 9.63 -4.57 -1.93
C GLN A 44 10.40 -4.47 -3.25
N ALA A 45 10.21 -5.40 -4.17
CA ALA A 45 10.81 -5.35 -5.50
C ALA A 45 10.31 -4.15 -6.31
N LEU A 46 9.03 -3.79 -6.18
CA LEU A 46 8.47 -2.59 -6.79
C LEU A 46 9.16 -1.33 -6.23
N ARG A 47 9.32 -1.23 -4.91
CA ARG A 47 10.05 -0.12 -4.26
C ARG A 47 11.49 -0.02 -4.72
N ASP A 48 12.21 -1.15 -4.72
CA ASP A 48 13.63 -1.17 -5.03
C ASP A 48 13.88 -0.82 -6.52
N GLY A 49 12.91 -1.12 -7.42
CA GLY A 49 12.99 -0.77 -8.84
C GLY A 49 12.43 0.61 -9.21
N PHE A 50 11.41 1.08 -8.49
CA PHE A 50 10.58 2.23 -8.84
C PHE A 50 10.21 3.09 -7.61
N PRO A 51 11.18 3.61 -6.85
CA PRO A 51 10.94 4.19 -5.53
C PRO A 51 10.11 5.48 -5.52
N TYR A 52 9.96 6.17 -6.65
CA TYR A 52 9.30 7.47 -6.76
C TYR A 52 7.96 7.41 -7.50
N GLU A 53 7.47 6.21 -7.83
CA GLU A 53 6.18 6.04 -8.49
C GLU A 53 5.03 6.16 -7.47
N PRO A 54 3.92 6.86 -7.80
CA PRO A 54 2.72 6.93 -6.96
C PRO A 54 2.21 5.55 -6.50
N LEU A 55 2.19 4.56 -7.40
CA LEU A 55 1.82 3.19 -7.07
C LEU A 55 2.73 2.57 -6.02
N THR A 56 4.03 2.86 -6.06
CA THR A 56 4.99 2.37 -5.09
C THR A 56 4.69 2.91 -3.71
N GLU A 57 4.35 4.19 -3.58
CA GLU A 57 4.03 4.81 -2.29
C GLU A 57 2.80 4.13 -1.64
N VAL A 58 1.71 3.97 -2.39
CA VAL A 58 0.51 3.28 -1.90
C VAL A 58 0.78 1.80 -1.59
N ALA A 59 1.58 1.12 -2.44
CA ALA A 59 1.98 -0.25 -2.20
C ALA A 59 2.84 -0.39 -0.92
N MET A 60 3.67 0.61 -0.61
CA MET A 60 4.49 0.60 0.60
C MET A 60 3.69 0.94 1.87
N ALA A 61 2.70 1.84 1.78
CA ALA A 61 1.74 2.05 2.87
C ALA A 61 0.99 0.76 3.22
N LEU A 62 0.53 0.02 2.20
CA LEU A 62 -0.07 -1.30 2.39
C LEU A 62 0.94 -2.33 2.93
N HIS A 63 2.15 -2.37 2.38
CA HIS A 63 3.23 -3.24 2.85
C HIS A 63 3.45 -3.07 4.34
N ASP A 64 3.61 -1.83 4.81
CA ASP A 64 3.90 -1.54 6.21
C ASP A 64 2.74 -1.99 7.11
N ALA A 65 1.50 -1.73 6.69
CA ALA A 65 0.31 -2.17 7.41
C ALA A 65 0.21 -3.69 7.61
N ILE A 66 0.66 -4.48 6.63
CA ILE A 66 0.55 -5.95 6.64
C ILE A 66 1.82 -6.65 7.15
N ALA A 67 2.99 -6.04 6.94
CA ALA A 67 4.28 -6.58 7.38
C ALA A 67 4.48 -6.37 8.88
N PHE A 68 4.04 -5.22 9.40
CA PHE A 68 4.21 -4.88 10.80
C PHE A 68 3.59 -5.95 11.69
N GLN A 69 4.41 -6.55 12.56
CA GLN A 69 4.01 -7.62 13.48
C GLN A 69 3.28 -8.80 12.83
N ASN A 70 3.49 -9.05 11.53
CA ASN A 70 2.76 -10.08 10.76
C ASN A 70 1.23 -9.87 10.72
N ARG A 71 0.76 -8.62 10.79
CA ARG A 71 -0.66 -8.27 10.74
C ARG A 71 -1.39 -8.72 9.47
N TRP A 72 -0.66 -9.16 8.45
CA TRP A 72 -1.24 -9.87 7.31
C TRP A 72 -2.18 -11.02 7.74
N ILE A 73 -1.98 -11.64 8.92
CA ILE A 73 -2.87 -12.69 9.43
C ILE A 73 -4.22 -12.15 9.94
N ASP A 74 -4.26 -10.88 10.37
CA ASP A 74 -5.39 -10.28 11.07
C ASP A 74 -6.41 -9.64 10.11
N TYR A 75 -6.00 -9.37 8.87
CA TYR A 75 -6.87 -8.75 7.87
C TYR A 75 -7.79 -9.76 7.18
N ALA A 76 -9.03 -9.33 6.94
CA ALA A 76 -10.07 -10.13 6.33
C ALA A 76 -10.07 -10.05 4.79
N ALA A 77 -10.71 -11.01 4.14
CA ALA A 77 -10.77 -11.12 2.67
C ALA A 77 -11.33 -9.85 1.99
N ASN A 78 -12.31 -9.19 2.60
CA ASN A 78 -12.87 -7.93 2.08
C ASN A 78 -11.86 -6.78 2.11
N GLN A 79 -10.96 -6.74 3.10
CA GLN A 79 -9.91 -5.72 3.19
C GLN A 79 -8.89 -5.93 2.07
N TYR A 80 -8.44 -7.17 1.86
CA TYR A 80 -7.54 -7.50 0.74
C TYR A 80 -8.16 -7.23 -0.62
N LYS A 81 -9.45 -7.52 -0.80
CA LYS A 81 -10.18 -7.16 -2.01
C LYS A 81 -10.20 -5.64 -2.22
N GLY A 82 -10.53 -4.88 -1.17
CA GLY A 82 -10.54 -3.42 -1.25
C GLY A 82 -9.18 -2.84 -1.61
N ALA A 83 -8.10 -3.34 -0.98
CA ALA A 83 -6.73 -2.93 -1.31
C ALA A 83 -6.38 -3.21 -2.78
N ARG A 84 -6.77 -4.39 -3.31
CA ARG A 84 -6.60 -4.73 -4.71
C ARG A 84 -7.35 -3.76 -5.63
N ASP A 85 -8.60 -3.42 -5.30
CA ASP A 85 -9.42 -2.52 -6.12
C ASP A 85 -8.84 -1.10 -6.16
N ILE A 86 -8.29 -0.62 -5.03
CA ILE A 86 -7.55 0.66 -4.94
C ILE A 86 -6.31 0.62 -5.86
N LEU A 87 -5.44 -0.39 -5.71
CA LEU A 87 -4.23 -0.52 -6.52
C LEU A 87 -4.53 -0.70 -8.01
N THR A 88 -5.62 -1.40 -8.35
CA THR A 88 -6.08 -1.56 -9.74
C THR A 88 -6.49 -0.21 -10.35
N THR A 89 -7.23 0.59 -9.60
CA THR A 89 -7.62 1.95 -10.02
C THR A 89 -6.39 2.80 -10.26
N LEU A 90 -5.43 2.78 -9.34
CA LEU A 90 -4.19 3.56 -9.44
C LEU A 90 -3.33 3.13 -10.64
N LEU A 91 -3.13 1.82 -10.82
CA LEU A 91 -2.39 1.28 -11.97
C LEU A 91 -3.04 1.67 -13.30
N ASN A 92 -4.37 1.56 -13.41
CA ASN A 92 -5.09 1.95 -14.62
C ASN A 92 -4.99 3.46 -14.88
N SER A 93 -5.05 4.30 -13.84
CA SER A 93 -4.84 5.74 -13.95
C SER A 93 -3.42 6.05 -14.46
N GLN A 94 -2.39 5.41 -13.92
CA GLN A 94 -1.01 5.57 -14.39
C GLN A 94 -0.82 5.12 -15.84
N LEU A 95 -1.47 4.04 -16.26
CA LEU A 95 -1.39 3.53 -17.64
C LEU A 95 -2.12 4.41 -18.67
N ASN A 96 -3.19 5.10 -18.25
CA ASN A 96 -4.02 5.91 -19.14
C ASN A 96 -3.61 7.39 -19.19
N ASN A 97 -2.85 7.88 -18.20
CA ASN A 97 -2.36 9.25 -18.17
C ASN A 97 -0.99 9.34 -18.86
N ASP A 98 -0.97 10.00 -20.01
CA ASP A 98 0.21 10.29 -20.84
C ASP A 98 1.01 11.45 -20.21
N ASP A 99 2.04 11.17 -19.39
CA ASP A 99 3.15 12.00 -18.85
C ASP A 99 2.90 13.49 -18.46
N SER A 100 1.66 13.98 -18.50
CA SER A 100 1.33 15.41 -18.57
C SER A 100 0.38 15.88 -17.46
N VAL A 101 -0.15 14.96 -16.66
CA VAL A 101 -0.94 15.31 -15.47
C VAL A 101 0.00 15.42 -14.27
N ALA A 102 0.61 16.61 -14.21
CA ALA A 102 1.37 17.27 -13.15
C ALA A 102 1.45 16.56 -11.77
N ASP A 103 2.69 16.45 -11.26
CA ASP A 103 3.12 16.05 -9.90
C ASP A 103 2.13 16.35 -8.76
N ALA A 104 1.45 17.51 -8.80
CA ALA A 104 0.53 17.92 -7.75
C ALA A 104 -0.75 17.05 -7.67
N ALA A 105 -1.29 16.61 -8.81
CA ALA A 105 -2.46 15.73 -8.84
C ALA A 105 -2.09 14.31 -8.39
N ALA A 106 -0.88 13.86 -8.74
CA ALA A 106 -0.37 12.56 -8.33
C ALA A 106 -0.31 12.44 -6.79
N GLY A 107 0.13 13.50 -6.09
CA GLY A 107 0.14 13.54 -4.63
C GLY A 107 -1.27 13.41 -4.01
N GLU A 108 -2.26 14.13 -4.55
CA GLU A 108 -3.65 14.04 -4.06
C GLU A 108 -4.25 12.64 -4.27
N TYR A 109 -3.97 11.99 -5.41
CA TYR A 109 -4.42 10.61 -5.65
C TYR A 109 -3.78 9.60 -4.71
N VAL A 110 -2.49 9.78 -4.39
CA VAL A 110 -1.79 8.92 -3.42
C VAL A 110 -2.38 9.08 -2.04
N GLU A 111 -2.57 10.32 -1.57
CA GLU A 111 -3.17 10.60 -0.27
C GLU A 111 -4.57 9.97 -0.16
N GLN A 112 -5.42 10.18 -1.17
CA GLN A 112 -6.76 9.57 -1.21
C GLN A 112 -6.72 8.04 -1.21
N ALA A 113 -5.76 7.44 -1.91
CA ALA A 113 -5.60 5.99 -1.92
C ALA A 113 -5.13 5.44 -0.56
N ILE A 114 -4.23 6.14 0.13
CA ILE A 114 -3.78 5.79 1.49
C ILE A 114 -4.94 5.92 2.48
N LEU A 115 -5.68 7.03 2.45
CA LEU A 115 -6.88 7.21 3.27
C LEU A 115 -7.93 6.11 3.00
N ALA A 116 -8.10 5.69 1.74
CA ALA A 116 -8.98 4.59 1.41
C ALA A 116 -8.49 3.23 1.96
N LEU A 117 -7.17 3.00 2.09
CA LEU A 117 -6.64 1.84 2.79
C LEU A 117 -6.94 1.91 4.30
N GLU A 118 -6.84 3.09 4.90
CA GLU A 118 -7.19 3.31 6.31
C GLU A 118 -8.69 3.11 6.58
N ASP A 119 -9.55 3.58 5.69
CA ASP A 119 -11.00 3.35 5.74
C ASP A 119 -11.36 1.86 5.62
N LEU A 120 -10.53 1.08 4.91
CA LEU A 120 -10.63 -0.39 4.89
C LEU A 120 -10.10 -1.05 6.17
N GLY A 121 -9.47 -0.29 7.08
CA GLY A 121 -8.96 -0.75 8.37
C GLY A 121 -7.47 -1.15 8.36
N PHE A 122 -6.72 -0.85 7.30
CA PHE A 122 -5.26 -1.01 7.32
C PHE A 122 -4.63 0.10 8.14
N ASP A 123 -3.71 -0.26 9.03
CA ASP A 123 -2.90 0.71 9.77
C ASP A 123 -1.67 1.07 8.96
N THR A 124 -1.76 2.12 8.14
CA THR A 124 -0.71 2.47 7.16
C THR A 124 0.51 3.14 7.79
N LEU A 125 0.42 3.58 9.05
CA LEU A 125 1.50 4.20 9.82
C LEU A 125 1.74 3.44 11.15
N PRO A 126 2.03 2.13 11.10
CA PRO A 126 2.03 1.28 12.30
C PRO A 126 3.24 1.51 13.21
N PHE A 127 4.21 2.32 12.78
CA PHE A 127 5.40 2.70 13.55
C PHE A 127 5.18 3.98 14.37
N GLY A 128 3.98 4.54 14.33
CA GLY A 128 3.62 5.74 15.10
C GLY A 128 3.92 5.56 16.57
N VAL A 129 4.57 6.58 17.16
CA VAL A 129 4.58 6.74 18.62
C VAL A 129 3.15 7.10 19.02
N GLU A 130 2.53 6.34 19.93
CA GLU A 130 1.33 6.82 20.61
C GLU A 130 1.71 8.12 21.32
N LEU A 131 1.41 9.26 20.68
CA LEU A 131 1.55 10.56 21.31
C LEU A 131 0.48 10.61 22.40
N ASN A 132 0.85 10.15 23.60
CA ASN A 132 0.05 10.32 24.79
C ASN A 132 -0.40 11.78 24.84
N SER A 133 -1.69 12.04 24.64
CA SER A 133 -2.32 13.35 24.65
C SER A 133 -2.31 14.03 26.03
N ARG A 134 -1.41 13.62 26.92
CA ARG A 134 -1.12 14.21 28.23
C ARG A 134 0.07 15.16 28.19
N ILE A 135 0.18 15.97 27.14
CA ILE A 135 0.90 17.23 27.30
C ILE A 135 -0.02 18.11 28.13
N HIS A 136 0.06 17.96 29.45
CA HIS A 136 -0.39 18.98 30.39
C HIS A 136 0.36 20.24 29.99
N ARG A 137 -0.36 21.15 29.35
CA ARG A 137 0.05 22.54 29.21
C ARG A 137 0.08 23.06 30.64
N GLU A 138 1.27 23.07 31.25
CA GLU A 138 1.48 23.83 32.46
C GLU A 138 1.11 25.28 32.09
N GLU A 139 0.00 25.75 32.67
CA GLU A 139 -0.32 27.15 32.65
C GLU A 139 0.80 27.82 33.44
N ASP A 140 1.64 28.58 32.73
CA ASP A 140 2.64 29.45 33.35
C ASP A 140 1.87 30.46 34.22
N GLU A 141 1.83 30.22 35.53
CA GLU A 141 1.49 31.23 36.53
C GLU A 141 2.76 32.04 36.86
N GLU A 142 2.89 33.23 36.26
CA GLU A 142 3.59 34.39 36.85
C GLU A 142 2.76 35.67 36.70
#